data_AF-A0A7S4JGR4-F1
#
_entry.id   AF-A0A7S4JGR4-F1
#
_cell.length_a   1.000
_cell.length_b   1.000
_cell.length_c   1.000
_cell.angle_alpha   90.00
_cell.angle_beta   90.00
_cell.angle_gamma   90.00
#
_symmetry.space_group_name_H-M   'P 1'
#
loop_
_entity.id
_entity.type
_entity.pdbx_description
1 polymer ?
#
loop_
_entity_poly.entity_id
_entity_poly.type
_entity_poly.pdbx_seq_one_letter_code
_entity_poly.pdbx_strand_id
1 'polypeptide(L)'
;ALVNPFDPKNAGGPRGLFKSGDIEVPKGPGNTGILMLREAFDGATPSEGLLAWLESRLAPDFEASFAGGTVTFNKEAYIGVTSDLLKSFPDLTFTRSGPIAYNNSPNIVVWNAFVKGTHSGAPFAPLPGVKPVSAKNPPVACENDMEKLTVEFASGTGLSKIRRLKVEPLPGGKGFSGPAGFYLQAGGSAADLP
;
A
#
# COMPACT_ATOMS: atom_id res chain seq x y z
N ALA A 1 -12.38 -1.52 -36.36
CA ALA A 1 -13.05 -1.09 -35.13
C ALA A 1 -12.48 -1.91 -33.98
N LEU A 2 -11.90 -1.26 -32.97
CA LEU A 2 -11.33 -1.91 -31.79
C LEU A 2 -12.48 -2.43 -30.90
N VAL A 3 -12.47 -3.73 -30.61
CA VAL A 3 -13.46 -4.38 -29.74
C VAL A 3 -13.09 -4.06 -28.29
N ASN A 4 -14.04 -3.52 -27.53
CA ASN A 4 -13.88 -3.21 -26.12
C ASN A 4 -13.82 -4.51 -25.29
N PRO A 5 -12.70 -4.82 -24.62
CA PRO A 5 -12.55 -6.04 -23.83
C PRO A 5 -13.37 -6.03 -22.51
N PHE A 6 -14.14 -4.97 -22.25
CA PHE A 6 -14.95 -4.81 -21.06
C PHE A 6 -16.46 -4.97 -21.31
N ASP A 7 -16.90 -5.57 -22.43
CA ASP A 7 -18.30 -5.94 -22.59
C ASP A 7 -18.66 -7.13 -21.66
N PRO A 8 -19.54 -6.94 -20.66
CA PRO A 8 -19.93 -7.98 -19.72
C PRO A 8 -20.63 -9.19 -20.37
N LYS A 9 -21.02 -9.09 -21.65
CA LYS A 9 -21.59 -10.22 -22.41
C LYS A 9 -20.54 -11.23 -22.90
N ASN A 10 -19.26 -10.89 -22.90
CA ASN A 10 -18.18 -11.75 -23.39
C ASN A 10 -17.41 -12.51 -22.29
N ALA A 11 -17.80 -12.36 -21.01
CA ALA A 11 -17.16 -13.02 -19.87
C ALA A 11 -17.60 -14.49 -19.68
N GLY A 12 -17.71 -15.25 -20.76
CA GLY A 12 -18.08 -16.67 -20.76
C GLY A 12 -16.93 -17.60 -20.36
N GLY A 13 -16.41 -17.46 -19.14
CA GLY A 13 -15.51 -18.44 -18.51
C GLY A 13 -16.30 -19.49 -17.71
N PRO A 14 -15.80 -20.73 -17.57
CA PRO A 14 -16.55 -21.84 -16.98
C PRO A 14 -16.91 -21.55 -15.52
N ARG A 15 -18.21 -21.67 -15.21
CA ARG A 15 -18.77 -21.58 -13.85
C ARG A 15 -18.25 -22.75 -13.02
N GLY A 16 -17.38 -22.47 -12.05
CA GLY A 16 -16.90 -23.45 -11.10
C GLY A 16 -16.52 -22.81 -9.77
N LEU A 17 -17.31 -23.13 -8.74
CA LEU A 17 -17.03 -23.03 -7.30
C LEU A 17 -16.90 -21.63 -6.67
N PHE A 18 -18.04 -20.97 -6.47
CA PHE A 18 -18.23 -20.09 -5.32
C PHE A 18 -19.03 -20.87 -4.26
N LYS A 19 -18.44 -21.09 -3.08
CA LYS A 19 -19.11 -21.72 -1.93
C LYS A 19 -20.00 -20.66 -1.25
N SER A 20 -21.21 -21.04 -0.89
CA SER A 20 -22.22 -20.19 -0.26
C SER A 20 -21.67 -19.47 0.98
N GLY A 21 -21.75 -18.14 0.97
CA GLY A 21 -21.19 -17.23 1.98
C GLY A 21 -20.92 -15.82 1.44
N ASP A 22 -21.04 -15.63 0.12
CA ASP A 22 -20.81 -14.35 -0.55
C ASP A 22 -21.76 -13.27 -0.04
N ILE A 23 -21.18 -12.26 0.61
CA ILE A 23 -21.87 -11.01 0.98
C ILE A 23 -22.19 -10.27 -0.32
N GLU A 24 -23.47 -9.98 -0.54
CA GLU A 24 -23.93 -9.21 -1.69
C GLU A 24 -23.25 -7.83 -1.66
N VAL A 25 -22.46 -7.53 -2.70
CA VAL A 25 -21.78 -6.23 -2.85
C VAL A 25 -22.88 -5.17 -2.94
N PRO A 26 -22.87 -4.13 -2.08
CA PRO A 26 -23.89 -3.09 -2.13
C PRO A 26 -23.93 -2.46 -3.52
N LYS A 27 -25.14 -2.30 -4.06
CA LYS A 27 -25.42 -1.57 -5.31
C LYS A 27 -25.17 -0.07 -5.13
N GLY A 28 -23.91 0.32 -4.95
CA GLY A 28 -23.41 1.68 -5.07
C GLY A 28 -22.82 1.95 -6.46
N PRO A 29 -22.43 3.20 -6.78
CA PRO A 29 -21.72 3.49 -8.04
C PRO A 29 -20.45 2.63 -8.09
N GLY A 30 -20.22 1.94 -9.20
CA GLY A 30 -19.36 0.76 -9.28
C GLY A 30 -17.96 0.92 -8.68
N ASN A 31 -17.55 -0.05 -7.86
CA ASN A 31 -16.18 -0.34 -7.41
C ASN A 31 -15.20 0.83 -7.14
N THR A 32 -15.70 1.98 -6.69
CA THR A 32 -14.93 3.24 -6.63
C THR A 32 -13.71 3.16 -5.72
N GLY A 33 -13.83 2.51 -4.55
CA GLY A 33 -12.71 2.36 -3.62
C GLY A 33 -11.56 1.50 -4.17
N ILE A 34 -11.87 0.39 -4.84
CA ILE A 34 -10.83 -0.44 -5.47
C ILE A 34 -10.17 0.30 -6.63
N LEU A 35 -10.95 0.99 -7.48
CA LEU A 35 -10.40 1.78 -8.58
C LEU A 35 -9.49 2.90 -8.06
N MET A 36 -9.91 3.59 -7.00
CA MET A 36 -9.10 4.59 -6.31
C MET A 36 -7.78 4.00 -5.81
N LEU A 37 -7.79 2.85 -5.13
CA LEU A 37 -6.55 2.21 -4.66
C LEU A 37 -5.59 1.85 -5.81
N ARG A 38 -6.11 1.43 -6.96
CA ARG A 38 -5.28 1.10 -8.13
C ARG A 38 -4.50 2.30 -8.68
N GLU A 39 -4.95 3.53 -8.43
CA GLU A 39 -4.21 4.75 -8.80
C GLU A 39 -2.83 4.79 -8.14
N ALA A 40 -2.68 4.23 -6.93
CA ALA A 40 -1.43 4.23 -6.18
C ALA A 40 -0.70 2.88 -6.16
N PHE A 41 -1.42 1.77 -6.36
CA PHE A 41 -0.89 0.41 -6.15
C PHE A 41 -0.69 -0.42 -7.45
N ASP A 42 -0.92 0.13 -8.64
CA ASP A 42 -0.66 -0.57 -9.92
C ASP A 42 0.78 -0.35 -10.44
N GLY A 43 1.74 -0.02 -9.56
CA GLY A 43 3.15 0.18 -9.92
C GLY A 43 3.43 1.53 -10.61
N ALA A 44 2.51 2.49 -10.49
CA ALA A 44 2.63 3.83 -11.03
C ALA A 44 2.33 4.88 -9.96
N THR A 45 2.93 6.06 -10.10
CA THR A 45 2.61 7.21 -9.25
C THR A 45 1.27 7.82 -9.69
N PRO A 46 0.36 8.16 -8.76
CA PRO A 46 -0.85 8.92 -9.09
C PRO A 46 -0.51 10.20 -9.86
N SER A 47 -1.39 10.66 -10.75
CA SER A 47 -1.15 11.85 -11.58
C SER A 47 -0.99 13.14 -10.75
N GLU A 48 -1.68 13.23 -9.62
CA GLU A 48 -1.56 14.32 -8.63
C GLU A 48 -0.31 14.18 -7.73
N GLY A 49 0.44 13.07 -7.86
CA GLY A 49 1.55 12.71 -6.98
C GLY A 49 1.07 11.94 -5.73
N LEU A 50 1.92 11.06 -5.20
CA LEU A 50 1.54 10.19 -4.09
C LEU A 50 1.19 10.95 -2.81
N LEU A 51 1.90 12.03 -2.47
CA LEU A 51 1.62 12.81 -1.25
C LEU A 51 0.27 13.53 -1.31
N ALA A 52 -0.02 14.22 -2.42
CA ALA A 52 -1.32 14.86 -2.62
C ALA A 52 -2.46 13.84 -2.63
N TRP A 53 -2.23 12.67 -3.23
CA TRP A 53 -3.16 11.55 -3.19
C TRP A 53 -3.42 11.07 -1.76
N LEU A 54 -2.39 10.88 -0.93
CA LEU A 54 -2.56 10.51 0.48
C LEU A 54 -3.31 11.58 1.26
N GLU A 55 -2.95 12.85 1.13
CA GLU A 55 -3.65 13.95 1.81
C GLU A 55 -5.14 13.97 1.48
N SER A 56 -5.47 13.73 0.21
CA SER A 56 -6.82 13.75 -0.32
C SER A 56 -7.61 12.47 -0.06
N ARG A 57 -6.98 11.30 0.14
CA ARG A 57 -7.66 10.01 0.34
C ARG A 57 -7.62 9.48 1.77
N LEU A 58 -6.76 9.98 2.66
CA LEU A 58 -6.76 9.57 4.06
C LEU A 58 -7.81 10.35 4.88
N ALA A 59 -8.61 9.64 5.68
CA ALA A 59 -9.55 10.23 6.63
C ALA A 59 -8.82 11.00 7.74
N PRO A 60 -9.46 11.99 8.39
CA PRO A 60 -8.82 12.72 9.50
C PRO A 60 -8.38 11.83 10.66
N ASP A 61 -9.13 10.77 10.95
CA ASP A 61 -8.87 9.76 11.99
C ASP A 61 -8.07 8.55 11.45
N PHE A 62 -7.26 8.76 10.40
CA PHE A 62 -6.53 7.67 9.78
C PHE A 62 -5.45 7.07 10.70
N GLU A 63 -5.35 5.73 10.66
CA GLU A 63 -4.28 4.96 11.31
C GLU A 63 -3.67 3.93 10.34
N ALA A 64 -2.33 3.87 10.32
CA ALA A 64 -1.58 2.79 9.69
C ALA A 64 -0.91 1.92 10.75
N SER A 65 -0.86 0.61 10.52
CA SER A 65 -0.18 -0.35 11.39
C SER A 65 0.71 -1.30 10.60
N PHE A 66 1.91 -1.53 11.12
CA PHE A 66 2.95 -2.40 10.59
C PHE A 66 3.44 -3.34 11.69
N ALA A 67 4.17 -4.39 11.31
CA ALA A 67 4.82 -5.32 12.26
C ALA A 67 3.86 -5.83 13.35
N GLY A 68 2.66 -6.29 12.93
CA GLY A 68 1.64 -6.80 13.84
C GLY A 68 1.00 -5.76 14.77
N GLY A 69 1.15 -4.46 14.46
CA GLY A 69 0.63 -3.36 15.29
C GLY A 69 1.68 -2.76 16.24
N THR A 70 2.92 -3.25 16.22
CA THR A 70 4.01 -2.71 17.05
C THR A 70 4.43 -1.32 16.59
N VAL A 71 4.33 -1.05 15.29
CA VAL A 71 4.59 0.28 14.70
C VAL A 71 3.28 0.81 14.16
N THR A 72 2.87 1.97 14.67
CA THR A 72 1.66 2.67 14.24
C THR A 72 1.96 4.09 13.83
N PHE A 73 1.20 4.58 12.86
CA PHE A 73 1.25 5.95 12.39
C PHE A 73 -0.16 6.53 12.35
N ASN A 74 -0.34 7.74 12.87
CA ASN A 74 -1.50 8.55 12.50
C ASN A 74 -1.32 9.12 11.09
N LYS A 75 -2.30 9.88 10.60
CA LYS A 75 -2.27 10.50 9.27
C LYS A 75 -1.00 11.30 9.02
N GLU A 76 -0.66 12.22 9.91
CA GLU A 76 0.47 13.14 9.74
C GLU A 76 1.79 12.37 9.70
N ALA A 77 1.99 11.42 10.62
CA ALA A 77 3.21 10.63 10.67
C ALA A 77 3.34 9.70 9.45
N TYR A 78 2.23 9.13 8.96
CA TYR A 78 2.24 8.27 7.77
C TYR A 78 2.58 9.06 6.49
N ILE A 79 2.02 10.26 6.33
CA ILE A 79 2.37 11.16 5.23
C ILE A 79 3.83 11.60 5.35
N GLY A 80 4.30 11.92 6.57
CA GLY A 80 5.68 12.30 6.84
C GLY A 80 6.68 11.21 6.42
N VAL A 81 6.50 9.97 6.89
CA VAL A 81 7.40 8.87 6.53
C VAL A 81 7.33 8.55 5.03
N THR A 82 6.16 8.69 4.39
CA THR A 82 6.04 8.54 2.93
C THR A 82 6.80 9.64 2.19
N SER A 83 6.74 10.89 2.67
CA SER A 83 7.50 12.01 2.11
C SER A 83 9.00 11.76 2.16
N ASP A 84 9.49 11.26 3.30
CA ASP A 84 10.91 10.96 3.48
C ASP A 84 11.37 9.75 2.65
N LEU A 85 10.50 8.74 2.48
CA LEU A 85 10.72 7.67 1.51
C LEU A 85 10.85 8.25 0.09
N LEU A 86 9.95 9.12 -0.37
CA LEU A 86 10.02 9.69 -1.72
C LEU A 86 11.25 10.57 -1.95
N LYS A 87 11.73 11.29 -0.92
CA LYS A 87 12.98 12.06 -1.00
C LYS A 87 14.22 11.17 -1.07
N SER A 88 14.17 10.01 -0.43
CA SER A 88 15.30 9.07 -0.32
C SER A 88 15.33 8.06 -1.49
N PHE A 89 14.16 7.69 -1.97
CA PHE A 89 13.87 6.71 -3.02
C PHE A 89 13.00 7.38 -4.11
N PRO A 90 13.57 8.20 -5.01
CA PRO A 90 12.77 8.98 -5.97
C PRO A 90 11.98 8.15 -6.98
N ASP A 91 12.34 6.88 -7.17
CA ASP A 91 11.69 5.87 -8.01
C ASP A 91 10.78 4.91 -7.22
N LEU A 92 10.38 5.29 -6.00
CA LEU A 92 9.52 4.47 -5.13
C LEU A 92 8.20 4.13 -5.83
N THR A 93 7.85 2.84 -5.87
CA THR A 93 6.60 2.34 -6.43
C THR A 93 5.93 1.32 -5.52
N PHE A 94 4.60 1.42 -5.40
CA PHE A 94 3.77 0.45 -4.71
C PHE A 94 3.10 -0.44 -5.76
N THR A 95 3.28 -1.75 -5.65
CA THR A 95 2.81 -2.70 -6.66
C THR A 95 2.01 -3.82 -6.03
N ARG A 96 0.76 -3.97 -6.43
CA ARG A 96 -0.07 -5.11 -6.04
C ARG A 96 0.34 -6.38 -6.77
N SER A 97 0.21 -7.50 -6.06
CA SER A 97 0.25 -8.85 -6.58
C SER A 97 -1.17 -9.43 -6.49
N GLY A 98 -1.85 -9.49 -7.63
CA GLY A 98 -3.22 -10.00 -7.73
C GLY A 98 -4.32 -8.94 -7.59
N PRO A 99 -5.59 -9.37 -7.50
CA PRO A 99 -6.74 -8.48 -7.39
C PRO A 99 -6.87 -7.89 -5.98
N ILE A 100 -7.42 -6.67 -5.91
CA ILE A 100 -7.97 -6.12 -4.67
C ILE A 100 -9.39 -6.64 -4.52
N ALA A 101 -9.73 -7.19 -3.35
CA ALA A 101 -11.02 -7.82 -3.10
C ALA A 101 -11.61 -7.39 -1.74
N TYR A 102 -12.94 -7.36 -1.64
CA TYR A 102 -13.60 -7.14 -0.36
C TYR A 102 -13.37 -8.30 0.61
N ASN A 103 -13.32 -7.99 1.91
CA ASN A 103 -13.07 -8.98 2.96
C ASN A 103 -14.11 -8.86 4.08
N ASN A 104 -15.13 -9.73 4.04
CA ASN A 104 -16.17 -9.87 5.07
C ASN A 104 -16.93 -8.57 5.42
N SER A 105 -16.75 -7.50 4.64
CA SER A 105 -17.37 -6.18 4.84
C SER A 105 -17.29 -5.37 3.54
N PRO A 106 -18.32 -4.58 3.19
CA PRO A 106 -18.29 -3.71 2.03
C PRO A 106 -17.32 -2.51 2.17
N ASN A 107 -16.79 -2.27 3.37
CA ASN A 107 -15.85 -1.19 3.63
C ASN A 107 -14.42 -1.70 3.85
N ILE A 108 -14.18 -3.00 3.74
CA ILE A 108 -12.85 -3.58 3.98
C ILE A 108 -12.40 -4.30 2.72
N VAL A 109 -11.22 -3.96 2.24
CA VAL A 109 -10.58 -4.63 1.10
C VAL A 109 -9.21 -5.15 1.47
N VAL A 110 -8.78 -6.21 0.79
CA VAL A 110 -7.50 -6.88 1.00
C VAL A 110 -6.84 -7.19 -0.33
N TRP A 111 -5.51 -7.13 -0.34
CA TRP A 111 -4.67 -7.58 -1.45
C TRP A 111 -3.25 -7.84 -0.96
N ASN A 112 -2.42 -8.43 -1.81
CA ASN A 112 -0.99 -8.54 -1.57
C ASN A 112 -0.26 -7.46 -2.35
N ALA A 113 0.78 -6.87 -1.80
CA ALA A 113 1.62 -5.89 -2.49
C ALA A 113 3.07 -5.99 -2.04
N PHE A 114 3.95 -5.37 -2.81
CA PHE A 114 5.33 -5.09 -2.45
C PHE A 114 5.66 -3.66 -2.85
N VAL A 115 6.74 -3.12 -2.28
CA VAL A 115 7.21 -1.76 -2.56
C VAL A 115 8.66 -1.84 -3.02
N LYS A 116 9.00 -1.09 -4.06
CA LYS A 116 10.35 -1.02 -4.64
C LYS A 116 10.85 0.41 -4.67
N GLY A 117 12.15 0.61 -4.56
CA GLY A 117 12.80 1.88 -4.82
C GLY A 117 14.32 1.78 -4.67
N THR A 118 15.04 2.79 -5.15
CA THR A 118 16.50 2.86 -5.14
C THR A 118 16.96 4.01 -4.25
N HIS A 119 17.72 3.68 -3.20
CA HIS A 119 18.25 4.67 -2.27
C HIS A 119 19.34 5.52 -2.93
N SER A 120 18.91 6.63 -3.51
CA SER A 120 19.74 7.52 -4.34
C SER A 120 19.58 9.00 -3.99
N GLY A 121 18.63 9.32 -3.11
CA GLY A 121 18.35 10.68 -2.67
C GLY A 121 18.87 10.97 -1.26
N ALA A 122 18.02 11.61 -0.46
CA ALA A 122 18.36 12.04 0.90
C ALA A 122 18.70 10.86 1.85
N PRO A 123 19.40 11.13 2.97
CA PRO A 123 19.50 10.17 4.06
C PRO A 123 18.12 9.78 4.60
N PHE A 124 17.94 8.51 4.92
CA PHE A 124 16.65 7.95 5.31
C PHE A 124 16.66 7.44 6.76
N ALA A 125 15.60 7.74 7.51
CA ALA A 125 15.27 7.12 8.78
C ALA A 125 13.75 6.83 8.79
N PRO A 126 13.30 5.64 9.23
CA PRO A 126 11.89 5.26 9.16
C PRO A 126 11.06 5.83 10.32
N LEU A 127 11.71 6.25 11.41
CA LEU A 127 11.08 6.72 12.63
C LEU A 127 11.90 7.85 13.26
N PRO A 128 11.27 8.77 14.00
CA PRO A 128 11.99 9.76 14.81
C PRO A 128 12.95 9.09 15.80
N GLY A 129 14.16 9.63 15.93
CA GLY A 129 15.19 9.10 16.83
C GLY A 129 16.05 7.98 16.25
N VAL A 130 15.67 7.38 15.12
CA VAL A 130 16.50 6.40 14.40
C VAL A 130 17.61 7.14 13.66
N LYS A 131 18.84 6.63 13.75
CA LYS A 131 19.98 7.22 13.04
C LYS A 131 19.78 7.09 11.52
N PRO A 132 19.82 8.20 10.75
CA PRO A 132 19.60 8.14 9.32
C PRO A 132 20.76 7.45 8.58
N VAL A 133 20.43 6.73 7.51
CA VAL A 133 21.40 6.11 6.60
C VAL A 133 21.52 6.94 5.32
N SER A 134 22.73 7.27 4.90
CA SER A 134 23.00 8.00 3.65
C SER A 134 22.99 7.08 2.43
N ALA A 135 22.59 7.62 1.28
CA ALA A 135 22.68 6.89 0.01
C ALA A 135 24.13 6.48 -0.29
N LYS A 136 24.30 5.27 -0.84
CA LYS A 136 25.61 4.72 -1.22
C LYS A 136 25.94 5.02 -2.68
N ASN A 137 27.21 4.86 -3.04
CA ASN A 137 27.67 4.84 -4.43
C ASN A 137 28.41 3.50 -4.70
N PRO A 138 27.84 2.58 -5.50
CA PRO A 138 26.57 2.71 -6.23
C PRO A 138 25.33 2.72 -5.32
N PRO A 139 24.21 3.31 -5.77
CA PRO A 139 22.92 3.29 -5.05
C PRO A 139 22.41 1.87 -4.75
N VAL A 140 21.62 1.72 -3.69
CA VAL A 140 21.09 0.41 -3.27
C VAL A 140 19.63 0.27 -3.69
N ALA A 141 19.34 -0.71 -4.54
CA ALA A 141 17.97 -1.12 -4.83
C ALA A 141 17.38 -1.87 -3.63
N CYS A 142 16.20 -1.43 -3.19
CA CYS A 142 15.46 -1.97 -2.06
C CYS A 142 14.10 -2.49 -2.53
N GLU A 143 13.69 -3.62 -1.97
CA GLU A 143 12.39 -4.24 -2.21
C GLU A 143 11.88 -4.83 -0.90
N ASN A 144 10.69 -4.42 -0.47
CA ASN A 144 10.04 -5.12 0.63
C ASN A 144 9.58 -6.50 0.17
N ASP A 145 9.51 -7.43 1.12
CA ASP A 145 8.83 -8.69 0.92
C ASP A 145 7.37 -8.47 0.52
N MET A 146 6.74 -9.52 -0.01
CA MET A 146 5.31 -9.50 -0.25
C MET A 146 4.56 -9.34 1.07
N GLU A 147 3.67 -8.37 1.13
CA GLU A 147 2.89 -8.00 2.30
C GLU A 147 1.40 -8.11 1.98
N LYS A 148 0.60 -8.56 2.94
CA LYS A 148 -0.85 -8.45 2.89
C LYS A 148 -1.26 -7.08 3.39
N LEU A 149 -1.96 -6.33 2.55
CA LEU A 149 -2.58 -5.06 2.90
C LEU A 149 -4.05 -5.29 3.20
N THR A 150 -4.51 -4.71 4.30
CA THR A 150 -5.94 -4.58 4.62
C THR A 150 -6.26 -3.11 4.75
N VAL A 151 -7.20 -2.62 3.94
CA VAL A 151 -7.71 -1.25 4.01
C VAL A 151 -9.14 -1.26 4.51
N GLU A 152 -9.42 -0.40 5.46
CA GLU A 152 -10.78 -0.06 5.89
C GLU A 152 -11.10 1.37 5.44
N PHE A 153 -12.19 1.52 4.69
CA PHE A 153 -12.73 2.81 4.27
C PHE A 153 -13.57 3.44 5.38
N ALA A 154 -13.52 4.78 5.49
CA ALA A 154 -14.36 5.53 6.40
C ALA A 154 -15.84 5.44 5.99
N SER A 155 -16.72 5.18 6.96
CA SER A 155 -18.16 5.07 6.73
C SER A 155 -18.76 6.38 6.21
N GLY A 156 -19.76 6.29 5.33
CA GLY A 156 -20.45 7.47 4.78
C GLY A 156 -19.66 8.27 3.73
N THR A 157 -18.44 7.84 3.37
CA THR A 157 -17.60 8.55 2.39
C THR A 157 -17.72 8.02 0.96
N GLY A 158 -18.57 7.02 0.73
CA GLY A 158 -18.68 6.36 -0.59
C GLY A 158 -17.38 5.68 -1.03
N LEU A 159 -16.61 5.13 -0.07
CA LEU A 159 -15.32 4.48 -0.29
C LEU A 159 -14.21 5.41 -0.82
N SER A 160 -14.35 6.73 -0.63
CA SER A 160 -13.37 7.73 -1.09
C SER A 160 -12.31 8.08 -0.05
N LYS A 161 -12.52 7.69 1.22
CA LYS A 161 -11.58 7.95 2.32
C LYS A 161 -11.15 6.66 3.00
N ILE A 162 -9.85 6.49 3.18
CA ILE A 162 -9.25 5.39 3.93
C ILE A 162 -9.14 5.79 5.40
N ARG A 163 -9.70 4.99 6.30
CA ARG A 163 -9.58 5.16 7.75
C ARG A 163 -8.47 4.30 8.34
N ARG A 164 -8.27 3.08 7.85
CA ARG A 164 -7.19 2.22 8.36
C ARG A 164 -6.42 1.54 7.24
N LEU A 165 -5.11 1.43 7.45
CA LEU A 165 -4.22 0.57 6.71
C LEU A 165 -3.54 -0.39 7.67
N LYS A 166 -3.63 -1.68 7.41
CA LYS A 166 -2.86 -2.71 8.11
C LYS A 166 -1.97 -3.43 7.12
N VAL A 167 -0.68 -3.49 7.42
CA VAL A 167 0.34 -4.15 6.60
C VAL A 167 0.93 -5.30 7.39
N GLU A 168 0.84 -6.50 6.83
CA GLU A 168 1.29 -7.73 7.46
C GLU A 168 2.26 -8.48 6.55
N PRO A 169 3.45 -8.88 7.03
CA PRO A 169 4.36 -9.69 6.22
C PRO A 169 3.73 -11.05 5.91
N LEU A 170 3.93 -11.54 4.69
CA LEU A 170 3.56 -12.92 4.35
C LEU A 170 4.65 -13.91 4.79
N PRO A 171 4.28 -15.16 5.13
CA PRO A 171 5.26 -16.21 5.42
C PRO A 171 6.25 -16.43 4.26
N GLY A 172 7.52 -16.66 4.59
CA GLY A 172 8.57 -16.95 3.61
C GLY A 172 9.31 -15.73 3.06
N GLY A 173 9.02 -14.52 3.56
CA GLY A 173 9.80 -13.32 3.29
C GLY A 173 11.20 -13.33 3.93
N LYS A 174 12.05 -12.39 3.51
CA LYS A 174 13.40 -12.15 4.03
C LYS A 174 13.42 -11.33 5.33
N GLY A 175 12.28 -10.81 5.76
CA GLY A 175 12.13 -9.95 6.93
C GLY A 175 12.17 -8.45 6.63
N PHE A 176 12.05 -8.05 5.37
CA PHE A 176 12.01 -6.63 4.97
C PHE A 176 10.56 -6.18 4.77
N SER A 177 10.03 -5.43 5.73
CA SER A 177 8.63 -4.99 5.76
C SER A 177 8.52 -3.50 6.08
N GLY A 178 7.60 -2.82 5.41
CA GLY A 178 7.32 -1.39 5.59
C GLY A 178 8.55 -0.47 5.43
N PRO A 179 8.51 0.74 6.01
CA PRO A 179 9.64 1.67 6.01
C PRO A 179 10.91 1.12 6.66
N ALA A 180 10.78 0.28 7.69
CA ALA A 180 11.91 -0.36 8.37
C ALA A 180 12.68 -1.32 7.44
N GLY A 181 11.99 -2.06 6.59
CA GLY A 181 12.61 -2.94 5.58
C GLY A 181 13.52 -2.18 4.61
N PHE A 182 13.08 -1.00 4.15
CA PHE A 182 13.89 -0.10 3.31
C PHE A 182 15.13 0.41 4.06
N TYR A 183 14.97 0.81 5.33
CA TYR A 183 16.08 1.27 6.16
C TYR A 183 17.17 0.22 6.33
N LEU A 184 16.79 -1.02 6.64
CA LEU A 184 17.74 -2.13 6.81
C LEU A 184 18.48 -2.46 5.50
N GLN A 185 17.75 -2.51 4.37
CA GLN A 185 18.36 -2.75 3.06
C GLN A 185 19.33 -1.64 2.63
N ALA A 186 19.01 -0.38 2.93
CA ALA A 186 19.89 0.75 2.69
C ALA A 186 21.19 0.72 3.53
N GLY A 187 21.25 -0.13 4.56
CA GLY A 187 22.41 -0.30 5.45
C GLY A 187 22.23 0.27 6.85
N GLY A 188 21.00 0.58 7.24
CA GLY A 188 20.64 0.87 8.62
C GLY A 188 20.79 -0.35 9.54
N SER A 189 20.89 -0.10 10.85
CA SER A 189 21.08 -1.16 11.84
C SER A 189 19.76 -1.58 12.48
N ALA A 190 19.54 -2.89 12.64
CA ALA A 190 18.38 -3.38 13.38
C ALA A 190 18.40 -2.96 14.86
N ALA A 191 19.59 -2.70 15.43
CA ALA A 191 19.72 -2.22 16.81
C ALA A 191 19.25 -0.77 17.00
N ASP A 192 19.06 -0.03 15.91
CA ASP A 192 18.56 1.36 15.95
C ASP A 192 17.01 1.41 15.88
N LEU A 193 16.35 0.27 15.63
CA LEU A 193 14.89 0.16 15.54
C LEU A 193 14.28 -0.27 16.89
N PRO A 194 13.05 0.17 17.21
CA PRO A 194 12.34 -0.25 18.42
C PRO A 194 11.90 -1.71 18.41
#